data_AF-A0AAD1JYT9-F1
#
_entry.id   AF-A0AAD1JYT9-F1
#
_cell.length_a   1.000
_cell.length_b   1.000
_cell.length_c   1.000
_cell.angle_alpha   90.00
_cell.angle_beta   90.00
_cell.angle_gamma   90.00
#
_symmetry.space_group_name_H-M   'P 1'
#
loop_
_entity.id
_entity.type
_entity.pdbx_description
1 polymer ?
#
loop_
_entity_poly.entity_id
_entity_poly.type
_entity_poly.pdbx_seq_one_letter_code
_entity_poly.pdbx_strand_id
1 'polypeptide(L)'
;MSDRIKALIALGIFTFMSTLDGSIVNIALPTMSRKLHVSTSQITWVVTIYLIVISAIVLIFGRLGDLIGKSRIARIGWGIFILGSALAGLNFGWA
;
A
#
# COMPACT_ATOMS: atom_id res chain seq x y z
N MET A 1 -22.21 2.25 -20.03
CA MET A 1 -21.64 0.91 -19.77
C MET A 1 -20.11 0.96 -19.68
N SER A 2 -19.45 1.62 -20.64
CA SER A 2 -17.99 1.85 -20.70
C SER A 2 -17.39 2.45 -19.41
N ASP A 3 -18.04 3.42 -18.78
CA ASP A 3 -17.45 4.10 -17.60
C ASP A 3 -17.43 3.23 -16.33
N ARG A 4 -18.39 2.31 -16.19
CA ARG A 4 -18.41 1.35 -15.06
C ARG A 4 -17.28 0.34 -15.19
N ILE A 5 -16.99 -0.12 -16.40
CA ILE A 5 -15.89 -1.05 -16.69
C ILE A 5 -14.55 -0.36 -16.44
N LYS A 6 -14.38 0.90 -16.86
CA LYS A 6 -13.16 1.68 -16.56
C LYS A 6 -12.93 1.83 -15.06
N ALA A 7 -13.99 2.13 -14.28
CA ALA A 7 -13.89 2.22 -12.83
C ALA A 7 -13.52 0.88 -12.19
N LEU A 8 -14.08 -0.23 -12.68
CA LEU A 8 -13.75 -1.59 -12.24
C LEU A 8 -12.30 -1.96 -12.53
N ILE A 9 -11.80 -1.68 -13.73
CA ILE A 9 -10.40 -1.93 -14.11
C ILE A 9 -9.47 -1.12 -13.21
N ALA A 10 -9.77 0.16 -13.00
CA ALA A 10 -8.99 1.03 -12.13
C ALA A 10 -8.92 0.47 -10.70
N LEU A 11 -10.08 0.13 -10.11
CA LEU A 11 -10.15 -0.47 -8.77
C LEU A 11 -9.43 -1.82 -8.70
N GLY A 12 -9.51 -2.63 -9.77
CA GLY A 12 -8.80 -3.90 -9.88
C GLY A 12 -7.29 -3.73 -9.85
N ILE A 13 -6.74 -2.78 -10.63
CA ILE A 13 -5.32 -2.44 -10.62
C ILE A 13 -4.89 -1.96 -9.23
N PHE A 14 -5.68 -1.09 -8.60
CA PHE A 14 -5.38 -0.58 -7.26
C PHE A 14 -5.33 -1.70 -6.21
N THR A 15 -6.30 -2.62 -6.27
CA THR A 15 -6.36 -3.76 -5.35
C THR A 15 -5.19 -4.71 -5.59
N PHE A 16 -4.84 -4.96 -6.84
CA PHE A 16 -3.67 -5.77 -7.20
C PHE A 16 -2.37 -5.16 -6.66
N MET A 17 -2.19 -3.84 -6.81
CA MET A 17 -1.04 -3.12 -6.23
C MET A 17 -0.99 -3.23 -4.70
N SER A 18 -2.14 -3.15 -4.02
CA SER A 18 -2.20 -3.34 -2.57
C SER A 18 -1.75 -4.74 -2.14
N THR A 19 -2.08 -5.77 -2.90
CA THR A 19 -1.64 -7.15 -2.63
C THR A 19 -0.14 -7.32 -2.90
N LEU A 20 0.39 -6.64 -3.92
CA LEU A 20 1.83 -6.62 -4.19
C LEU A 20 2.62 -6.00 -3.04
N ASP A 21 2.15 -4.90 -2.45
CA ASP A 21 2.80 -4.23 -1.32
C ASP A 21 3.05 -5.19 -0.14
N GLY A 22 2.01 -5.92 0.28
CA GLY A 22 2.16 -6.95 1.32
C GLY A 22 3.07 -8.12 0.92
N SER A 23 3.11 -8.47 -0.37
CA SER A 23 3.99 -9.54 -0.87
C SER A 23 5.46 -9.12 -0.86
N ILE A 24 5.75 -7.86 -1.21
CA ILE A 24 7.11 -7.30 -1.20
C ILE A 24 7.72 -7.35 0.19
N VAL A 25 6.95 -6.98 1.23
CA VAL A 25 7.42 -7.06 2.62
C VAL A 25 7.82 -8.48 2.96
N ASN A 26 6.97 -9.46 2.65
CA ASN A 26 7.23 -10.88 2.91
C ASN A 26 8.47 -11.41 2.18
N ILE A 27 8.69 -11.00 0.93
CA ILE A 27 9.89 -11.36 0.15
C ILE A 27 11.14 -10.69 0.73
N ALA A 28 11.01 -9.48 1.28
CA ALA A 28 12.12 -8.73 1.85
C ALA A 28 12.51 -9.16 3.27
N LEU A 29 11.63 -9.82 4.02
CA LEU A 29 11.92 -10.34 5.38
C LEU A 29 13.24 -11.12 5.50
N PRO A 30 13.54 -12.14 4.68
CA PRO A 30 14.81 -12.86 4.77
C PRO A 30 16.03 -11.96 4.51
N THR A 31 15.90 -10.97 3.63
CA THR A 31 16.95 -9.98 3.36
C THR A 31 17.16 -9.05 4.56
N MET A 32 16.08 -8.58 5.20
CA MET A 32 16.16 -7.80 6.45
C MET A 32 16.77 -8.62 7.58
N SER A 33 16.44 -9.92 7.66
CA SER A 33 17.02 -10.85 8.64
C SER A 33 18.52 -10.94 8.54
N ARG A 34 19.00 -11.20 7.33
CA ARG A 34 20.42 -11.34 7.06
C ARG A 34 21.17 -10.02 7.31
N LYS A 35 20.56 -8.87 7.00
CA LYS A 35 21.21 -7.56 7.21
C LYS A 35 21.26 -7.12 8.68
N LEU A 36 20.19 -7.36 9.45
CA LEU A 36 20.15 -6.96 10.87
C LEU A 36 20.65 -8.06 11.83
N HIS A 37 21.05 -9.24 11.33
CA HIS A 37 21.47 -10.40 12.15
C HIS A 37 20.46 -10.81 13.24
N VAL A 38 19.16 -10.64 12.95
CA VAL A 38 18.07 -10.94 13.89
C VAL A 38 17.49 -12.33 13.62
N SER A 39 17.08 -13.00 14.70
CA SER A 39 16.45 -14.33 14.63
C SER A 39 15.15 -14.28 13.84
N THR A 40 14.79 -15.41 13.21
CA THR A 40 13.55 -15.55 12.42
C THR A 40 12.31 -15.16 13.22
N SER A 41 12.31 -15.43 14.53
CA SER A 41 11.22 -15.10 15.45
C SER A 41 11.03 -13.59 15.67
N GLN A 42 12.09 -12.79 15.60
CA GLN A 42 11.99 -11.33 15.76
C GLN A 42 11.49 -10.65 14.49
N ILE A 43 11.65 -11.29 13.33
CA ILE A 43 11.30 -10.72 12.03
C ILE A 43 9.85 -10.96 11.65
N THR A 44 9.25 -12.05 12.13
CA THR A 44 7.81 -12.26 12.03
C THR A 44 7.01 -11.13 12.70
N TRP A 45 7.54 -10.51 13.76
CA TRP A 45 6.91 -9.34 14.38
C TRP A 45 6.80 -8.14 13.43
N VAL A 46 7.68 -7.99 12.45
CA VAL A 46 7.58 -6.93 11.43
C VAL A 46 6.29 -7.10 10.64
N VAL A 47 5.96 -8.32 10.25
CA VAL A 47 4.71 -8.64 9.54
C VAL A 47 3.51 -8.39 10.44
N THR A 48 3.55 -8.85 11.70
CA THR A 48 2.46 -8.63 12.66
C THR A 48 2.18 -7.14 12.87
N ILE A 49 3.23 -6.33 13.07
CA ILE A 49 3.10 -4.87 13.24
C ILE A 49 2.53 -4.25 11.97
N TYR A 50 3.02 -4.65 10.79
CA TYR A 50 2.49 -4.20 9.50
C TYR A 50 0.98 -4.46 9.37
N LEU A 51 0.50 -5.67 9.71
CA LEU A 51 -0.93 -5.98 9.69
C LEU A 51 -1.74 -5.15 10.69
N ILE A 52 -1.24 -4.95 11.92
CA ILE A 52 -1.93 -4.18 12.95
C ILE A 52 -2.09 -2.72 12.50
N VAL A 53 -1.00 -2.12 12.00
CA VAL A 53 -0.98 -0.74 11.52
C VAL A 53 -1.95 -0.56 10.36
N ILE A 54 -1.91 -1.46 9.36
CA ILE A 54 -2.86 -1.42 8.25
C ILE A 54 -4.30 -1.56 8.74
N SER A 55 -4.59 -2.50 9.64
CA SER A 55 -5.93 -2.71 10.16
C SER A 55 -6.47 -1.47 10.86
N ALA A 56 -5.64 -0.80 11.68
CA ALA A 56 -5.99 0.45 12.35
C ALA A 56 -6.25 1.58 11.34
N ILE A 57 -5.38 1.74 10.34
CA ILE A 57 -5.48 2.79 9.32
C ILE A 57 -6.69 2.57 8.42
N VAL A 58 -6.98 1.34 8.01
CA VAL A 58 -8.14 1.00 7.15
C VAL A 58 -9.45 1.40 7.82
N LEU A 59 -9.59 1.20 9.14
CA LEU A 59 -10.78 1.65 9.87
C LEU A 59 -10.92 3.18 9.85
N ILE A 60 -9.80 3.90 10.04
CA ILE A 60 -9.77 5.36 10.00
C ILE A 60 -10.18 5.87 8.60
N PHE A 61 -9.54 5.37 7.54
CA PHE A 61 -9.83 5.77 6.16
C PHE A 61 -11.22 5.29 5.70
N GLY A 62 -11.69 4.14 6.19
CA GLY A 62 -13.04 3.65 5.96
C GLY A 62 -14.10 4.61 6.52
N ARG A 63 -13.94 5.00 7.79
CA ARG A 63 -14.82 5.99 8.42
C ARG A 63 -14.72 7.36 7.76
N LEU A 64 -13.51 7.77 7.37
CA LEU A 64 -13.31 8.99 6.59
C LEU A 64 -14.12 8.89 5.27
N GLY A 65 -14.11 7.74 4.60
CA GLY A 65 -14.81 7.52 3.33
C GLY A 65 -16.33 7.57 3.45
N ASP A 66 -16.86 7.13 4.59
CA ASP A 66 -18.28 7.24 4.90
C ASP A 66 -18.69 8.70 5.21
N LEU A 67 -17.79 9.50 5.79
CA LEU A 67 -18.04 10.91 6.12
C LEU A 67 -17.95 11.87 4.92
N ILE A 68 -16.88 11.77 4.12
CA ILE A 68 -16.61 12.71 2.99
C ILE A 68 -16.97 12.14 1.61
N GLY A 69 -17.48 10.91 1.58
CA GLY A 69 -17.90 10.22 0.36
C GLY A 69 -16.80 9.36 -0.27
N LYS A 70 -17.11 8.08 -0.48
CA LYS A 70 -16.18 7.06 -0.99
C LYS A 70 -15.50 7.44 -2.32
N SER A 71 -16.21 8.13 -3.21
CA SER A 71 -15.67 8.60 -4.50
C SER A 71 -14.58 9.66 -4.35
N ARG A 72 -14.67 10.51 -3.31
CA ARG A 72 -13.70 11.58 -3.06
C ARG A 72 -12.41 11.00 -2.46
N ILE A 73 -12.52 10.07 -1.51
CA ILE A 73 -11.37 9.36 -0.95
C ILE A 73 -10.64 8.54 -2.01
N ALA A 74 -11.38 7.81 -2.85
CA ALA A 74 -10.77 7.05 -3.93
C ALA A 74 -9.91 7.97 -4.82
N ARG A 75 -10.43 9.14 -5.21
CA ARG A 75 -9.68 10.13 -6.00
C ARG A 75 -8.43 10.66 -5.29
N ILE A 76 -8.50 10.91 -3.98
CA ILE A 76 -7.34 11.33 -3.19
C ILE A 76 -6.27 10.23 -3.18
N GLY A 77 -6.66 8.97 -2.98
CA GLY A 77 -5.76 7.82 -3.05
C GLY A 77 -5.07 7.69 -4.41
N TRP A 78 -5.82 7.86 -5.50
CA TRP A 78 -5.25 7.92 -6.86
C TRP A 78 -4.25 9.06 -7.02
N GLY A 79 -4.58 10.26 -6.52
CA GLY A 79 -3.68 11.41 -6.57
C GLY A 79 -2.37 11.15 -5.81
N ILE A 80 -2.46 10.62 -4.60
CA ILE A 80 -1.29 10.26 -3.78
C ILE A 80 -0.44 9.19 -4.48
N PHE A 81 -1.07 8.15 -5.04
CA PHE A 81 -0.37 7.07 -5.74
C PHE A 81 0.39 7.57 -6.97
N ILE A 82 -0.25 8.42 -7.78
CA ILE A 82 0.38 9.00 -8.98
C ILE A 82 1.54 9.91 -8.57
N LEU A 83 1.37 10.75 -7.55
CA LEU A 83 2.42 11.61 -7.03
C LEU A 83 3.59 10.80 -6.45
N GLY A 84 3.30 9.77 -5.65
CA GLY A 84 4.31 8.88 -5.08
C GLY A 84 5.08 8.12 -6.16
N SER A 85 4.39 7.60 -7.17
CA SER A 85 5.02 6.93 -8.31
C SER A 85 5.84 7.89 -9.17
N ALA A 86 5.35 9.11 -9.38
CA ALA A 86 6.09 10.14 -10.07
C ALA A 86 7.34 10.54 -9.30
N LEU A 87 7.27 10.70 -7.97
CA LEU A 87 8.44 10.98 -7.13
C LEU A 87 9.43 9.81 -7.09
N ALA A 88 8.96 8.57 -7.09
CA ALA A 88 9.82 7.39 -7.14
C ALA A 88 10.50 7.22 -8.52
N GLY A 89 9.80 7.57 -9.60
CA GLY A 89 10.35 7.54 -10.97
C GLY A 89 11.22 8.76 -11.29
N LEU A 90 10.93 9.91 -10.70
CA LEU A 90 11.81 11.07 -10.63
C LEU A 90 12.89 10.78 -9.60
N ASN A 91 13.75 9.83 -9.92
CA ASN A 91 15.03 9.64 -9.25
C ASN A 91 15.77 10.98 -9.34
N PHE A 92 15.59 11.86 -8.35
CA PHE A 92 16.50 12.95 -8.07
C PHE A 92 17.86 12.28 -7.92
N GLY A 93 18.70 12.38 -8.95
CA GLY A 93 19.96 11.65 -9.06
C GLY A 93 20.94 11.97 -7.94
N TRP A 94 20.74 11.33 -6.79
CA TRP A 94 21.60 11.29 -5.61
C TRP A 94 21.86 9.83 -5.19
N ALA A 95 22.02 8.96 -6.18
CA ALA A 95 22.62 7.64 -6.04
C ALA A 95 23.41 7.30 -7.30
#